data_AF-A0A062C0S5-F1
#
_entry.id   AF-A0A062C0S5-F1
#
_cell.length_a   1.000
_cell.length_b   1.000
_cell.length_c   1.000
_cell.angle_alpha   90.00
_cell.angle_beta   90.00
_cell.angle_gamma   90.00
#
_symmetry.space_group_name_H-M   'P 1'
#
loop_
_entity.id
_entity.type
_entity.pdbx_description
1 polymer ?
#
loop_
_entity_poly.entity_id
_entity_poly.type
_entity_poly.pdbx_seq_one_letter_code
_entity_poly.pdbx_strand_id
1 'polypeptide(L)'
;MNALFMIVAAILLLGPLIAIHEFGHYFVARKLGVKVQVYSIGFGPTLIKWKSKKSGIQYQLSALPFGGYVKMLDEREGNVAEEDLPQAFNRQSPWKRIAIVAAGPLINLVFAIVLFWILFLPSQEQLNTRVGKIFPGTPAAAVQMQTGDKITAIDGTPVSTWEKLNYAIVDRAGETGVIQVQVERQ
;
A
#
# COMPACT_ATOMS: atom_id res chain seq x y z
N MET A 1 13.24 16.91 -1.26
CA MET A 1 12.26 16.52 -0.21
C MET A 1 12.83 16.90 1.15
N ASN A 2 12.09 17.65 1.97
CA ASN A 2 12.52 17.99 3.33
C ASN A 2 12.36 16.77 4.26
N ALA A 3 13.22 16.61 5.27
CA ALA A 3 13.15 15.57 6.29
C ALA A 3 11.79 15.50 6.99
N LEU A 4 11.18 16.67 7.28
CA LEU A 4 9.84 16.74 7.87
C LEU A 4 8.79 16.03 7.01
N PHE A 5 8.84 16.22 5.69
CA PHE A 5 7.93 15.55 4.75
C PHE A 5 8.11 14.03 4.78
N MET A 6 9.36 13.54 4.79
CA MET A 6 9.63 12.11 4.84
C MET A 6 9.13 11.47 6.14
N ILE A 7 9.30 12.15 7.28
CA ILE A 7 8.81 11.67 8.58
C ILE A 7 7.28 11.59 8.57
N VAL A 8 6.61 12.66 8.14
CA VAL A 8 5.14 12.69 8.08
C VAL A 8 4.61 11.62 7.11
N ALA A 9 5.22 11.50 5.93
CA ALA A 9 4.84 10.47 4.94
C ALA A 9 5.06 9.05 5.49
N ALA A 10 6.17 8.80 6.18
CA ALA A 10 6.46 7.51 6.79
C ALA A 10 5.42 7.15 7.87
N ILE A 11 5.03 8.12 8.71
CA ILE A 11 3.99 7.90 9.74
C ILE A 11 2.64 7.60 9.09
N LEU A 12 2.27 8.35 8.05
CA LEU A 12 1.00 8.17 7.35
C LEU A 12 0.93 6.85 6.57
N LEU A 13 2.06 6.34 6.07
CA LEU A 13 2.12 5.05 5.37
C LEU A 13 2.24 3.87 6.33
N LEU A 14 3.18 3.93 7.27
CA LEU A 14 3.47 2.81 8.18
C LEU A 14 2.42 2.69 9.29
N GLY A 15 1.89 3.81 9.80
CA GLY A 15 0.92 3.82 10.91
C GLY A 15 -0.31 2.94 10.65
N PRO A 16 -1.06 3.17 9.55
CA PRO A 16 -2.20 2.33 9.19
C PRO A 16 -1.80 0.88 8.91
N LEU A 17 -0.67 0.64 8.24
CA LEU A 17 -0.19 -0.71 7.91
C LEU A 17 0.08 -1.54 9.18
N ILE A 18 0.69 -0.92 10.18
CA ILE A 18 0.96 -1.54 11.48
C ILE A 18 -0.34 -1.71 12.27
N ALA A 19 -1.20 -0.70 12.31
CA ALA A 19 -2.47 -0.78 13.01
C ALA A 19 -3.36 -1.90 12.47
N ILE A 20 -3.42 -2.08 11.14
CA ILE A 20 -4.18 -3.18 10.52
C ILE A 20 -3.54 -4.53 10.84
N HIS A 21 -2.20 -4.62 10.85
CA HIS A 21 -1.48 -5.83 11.25
C HIS A 21 -1.85 -6.28 12.67
N GLU A 22 -1.71 -5.37 13.64
CA GLU A 22 -2.04 -5.65 15.03
C GLU A 22 -3.53 -5.98 15.18
N PHE A 23 -4.39 -5.31 14.42
CA PHE A 23 -5.82 -5.62 14.40
C PHE A 23 -6.10 -7.07 13.98
N GLY A 24 -5.32 -7.63 13.05
CA GLY A 24 -5.43 -9.05 12.66
C GLY A 24 -5.20 -9.99 13.83
N HIS A 25 -4.10 -9.83 14.55
CA HIS A 25 -3.80 -10.61 15.76
C HIS A 25 -4.89 -10.46 16.81
N TYR A 26 -5.28 -9.22 17.10
CA TYR A 26 -6.33 -8.88 18.06
C TYR A 26 -7.66 -9.56 17.73
N PHE A 27 -8.09 -9.44 16.47
CA PHE A 27 -9.40 -9.91 16.02
C PHE A 27 -9.49 -11.44 16.14
N VAL A 28 -8.47 -12.15 15.66
CA VAL A 28 -8.45 -13.62 15.69
C VAL A 28 -8.27 -14.13 17.13
N ALA A 29 -7.44 -13.49 17.95
CA ALA A 29 -7.31 -13.84 19.37
C ALA A 29 -8.66 -13.78 20.09
N ARG A 30 -9.37 -12.65 19.93
CA ARG A 30 -10.71 -12.46 20.53
C ARG A 30 -11.72 -13.48 20.02
N LYS A 31 -11.71 -13.80 18.72
CA LYS A 31 -12.64 -14.76 18.11
C LYS A 31 -12.38 -16.19 18.58
N LEU A 32 -11.12 -16.55 18.87
CA LEU A 32 -10.74 -17.89 19.33
C LEU A 32 -10.78 -18.07 20.86
N GLY A 33 -11.25 -17.04 21.58
CA GLY A 33 -11.44 -17.06 23.03
C GLY A 33 -10.18 -16.72 23.84
N VAL A 34 -9.15 -16.15 23.21
CA VAL A 34 -7.95 -15.69 23.92
C VAL A 34 -8.20 -14.29 24.49
N LYS A 35 -7.88 -14.12 25.77
CA LYS A 35 -8.04 -12.83 26.45
C LYS A 35 -6.93 -11.89 26.02
N VAL A 36 -7.31 -10.73 25.50
CA VAL A 36 -6.38 -9.65 25.16
C VAL A 36 -6.39 -8.63 26.30
N GLN A 37 -5.21 -8.23 26.75
CA GLN A 37 -5.03 -7.24 27.81
C GLN A 37 -4.79 -5.83 27.24
N VAL A 38 -3.91 -5.73 26.24
CA VAL A 38 -3.50 -4.45 25.63
C VAL A 38 -3.54 -4.54 24.12
N TYR A 39 -4.06 -3.51 23.49
CA TYR A 39 -3.94 -3.24 22.06
C TYR A 39 -3.24 -1.90 21.89
N SER A 40 -2.00 -1.92 21.41
CA SER A 40 -1.15 -0.74 21.28
C SER A 40 -0.83 -0.45 19.82
N ILE A 41 -1.13 0.77 19.38
CA ILE A 41 -0.58 1.33 18.14
C ILE A 41 0.64 2.16 18.55
N GLY A 42 1.80 1.85 17.99
CA GLY A 42 3.07 2.39 18.45
C GLY A 42 3.69 1.60 19.61
N PHE A 43 4.93 1.95 19.94
CA PHE A 43 5.66 1.44 21.11
C PHE A 43 6.28 2.58 21.93
N GLY A 44 6.82 2.24 23.11
CA GLY A 44 7.39 3.22 24.03
C GLY A 44 6.34 3.98 24.85
N PRO A 45 6.65 5.22 25.29
CA PRO A 45 5.78 6.00 26.17
C PRO A 45 4.36 6.13 25.61
N THR A 46 3.38 5.77 26.43
CA THR A 46 1.97 5.86 26.05
C THR A 46 1.51 7.31 26.10
N LEU A 47 1.07 7.83 24.95
CA LEU A 47 0.52 9.18 24.84
C LEU A 47 -0.93 9.22 25.32
N ILE A 48 -1.72 8.26 24.84
CA ILE A 48 -3.15 8.16 25.14
C ILE A 48 -3.46 6.70 25.46
N LYS A 49 -4.23 6.46 26.52
CA LYS A 49 -4.76 5.14 26.85
C LYS A 49 -6.18 5.23 27.37
N TRP A 50 -6.98 4.24 27.03
CA TRP A 50 -8.32 4.07 27.59
C TRP A 50 -8.62 2.59 27.77
N LYS A 51 -9.38 2.26 28.80
CA LYS A 51 -9.79 0.88 29.10
C LYS A 51 -11.26 0.70 28.76
N SER A 52 -11.56 -0.27 27.93
CA SER A 52 -12.94 -0.62 27.59
C SER A 52 -13.65 -1.23 28.79
N LYS A 53 -14.76 -0.63 29.22
CA LYS A 53 -15.60 -1.16 30.31
C LYS A 53 -16.24 -2.51 29.95
N LYS A 54 -16.50 -2.77 28.66
CA LYS A 54 -17.14 -4.00 28.20
C LYS A 54 -16.16 -5.17 28.09
N SER A 55 -14.96 -4.92 27.57
CA SER A 55 -14.00 -5.99 27.27
C SER A 55 -12.82 -6.05 28.24
N GLY A 56 -12.61 -5.03 29.06
CA GLY A 56 -11.44 -4.91 29.95
C GLY A 56 -10.12 -4.59 29.24
N ILE A 57 -10.14 -4.47 27.91
CA ILE A 57 -8.95 -4.25 27.07
C ILE A 57 -8.49 -2.80 27.20
N GLN A 58 -7.19 -2.61 27.41
CA GLN A 58 -6.54 -1.30 27.31
C GLN A 58 -6.17 -1.03 25.87
N TYR A 59 -6.78 -0.01 25.27
CA TYR A 59 -6.37 0.53 23.99
C TYR A 59 -5.43 1.70 24.23
N GLN A 60 -4.33 1.76 23.49
CA GLN A 60 -3.36 2.83 23.67
C GLN A 60 -2.69 3.24 22.36
N LEU A 61 -2.29 4.49 22.33
CA LEU A 61 -1.45 5.09 21.31
C LEU A 61 -0.14 5.52 21.96
N SER A 62 0.97 4.97 21.47
CA SER A 62 2.32 5.26 21.97
C SER A 62 3.09 6.17 21.02
N ALA A 63 4.13 6.83 21.55
CA ALA A 63 4.85 7.89 20.86
C ALA A 63 5.61 7.45 19.61
N LEU A 64 6.14 6.21 19.58
CA LEU A 64 6.97 5.74 18.48
C LEU A 64 6.12 4.94 17.48
N PRO A 65 6.04 5.38 16.20
CA PRO A 65 5.12 4.82 15.21
C PRO A 65 5.67 3.61 14.44
N PHE A 66 6.89 3.14 14.74
CA PHE A 66 7.55 2.05 13.98
C PHE A 66 7.13 0.63 14.41
N GLY A 67 6.00 0.49 15.11
CA GLY A 67 5.51 -0.80 15.56
C GLY A 67 4.21 -0.70 16.31
N GLY A 68 3.75 -1.82 16.85
CA GLY A 68 2.56 -1.96 17.68
C GLY A 68 2.65 -3.30 18.40
N TYR A 69 1.71 -3.59 19.29
CA TYR A 69 1.61 -4.92 19.86
C TYR A 69 0.21 -5.22 20.42
N VAL A 70 -0.13 -6.50 20.36
CA VAL A 70 -1.29 -7.07 21.05
C VAL A 70 -0.81 -7.93 22.22
N LYS A 71 -0.96 -7.42 23.44
CA LYS A 71 -0.63 -8.19 24.64
C LYS A 71 -1.75 -9.16 24.96
N MET A 72 -1.51 -10.44 24.74
CA MET A 72 -2.44 -11.52 25.09
C MET A 72 -2.13 -12.01 26.50
N LEU A 73 -3.14 -12.55 27.17
CA LEU A 73 -2.95 -13.19 28.46
C LEU A 73 -2.04 -14.41 28.27
N ASP A 74 -0.92 -14.46 28.97
CA ASP A 74 0.03 -15.56 28.91
C ASP A 74 0.66 -15.77 30.30
N GLU A 75 0.70 -17.01 30.77
CA GLU A 75 1.25 -17.35 32.10
C GLU A 75 2.76 -17.09 32.19
N ARG A 76 3.47 -16.99 31.05
CA ARG A 76 4.90 -16.70 31.02
C ARG A 76 5.21 -15.23 31.34
N GLU A 77 4.23 -14.34 31.18
CA GLU A 77 4.41 -12.90 31.37
C GLU A 77 3.92 -12.40 32.74
N GLY A 78 3.30 -13.26 33.55
CA GLY A 78 2.82 -12.92 34.87
C GLY A 78 1.79 -13.91 35.42
N ASN A 79 1.32 -13.63 36.64
CA ASN A 79 0.35 -14.49 37.31
C ASN A 79 -1.05 -14.33 36.68
N VAL A 80 -1.71 -15.45 36.37
CA VAL A 80 -3.02 -15.48 35.72
C VAL A 80 -4.04 -16.05 36.69
N ALA A 81 -5.19 -15.37 36.85
CA ALA A 81 -6.27 -15.85 37.70
C ALA A 81 -6.82 -17.20 37.20
N GLU A 82 -7.19 -18.11 38.10
CA GLU A 82 -7.63 -19.47 37.75
C GLU A 82 -8.77 -19.48 36.74
N GLU A 83 -9.71 -18.54 36.87
CA GLU A 83 -10.85 -18.33 35.97
C GLU A 83 -10.47 -17.94 34.54
N ASP A 84 -9.31 -17.30 34.35
CA ASP A 84 -8.83 -16.82 33.05
C ASP A 84 -7.85 -17.79 32.39
N LEU A 85 -7.37 -18.83 33.09
CA LEU A 85 -6.44 -19.81 32.56
C LEU A 85 -6.89 -20.44 31.23
N PRO A 86 -8.18 -20.80 31.02
CA PRO A 86 -8.63 -21.33 29.75
C PRO A 86 -8.53 -20.34 28.58
N GLN A 87 -8.39 -19.04 28.86
CA GLN A 87 -8.26 -17.96 27.88
C GLN A 87 -6.80 -17.54 27.68
N ALA A 88 -5.85 -18.14 28.39
CA ALA A 88 -4.43 -17.87 28.22
C ALA A 88 -3.93 -18.42 26.88
N PHE A 89 -3.11 -17.63 26.18
CA PHE A 89 -2.59 -17.92 24.85
C PHE A 89 -1.73 -19.18 24.84
N ASN A 90 -0.84 -19.34 25.83
CA ASN A 90 0.05 -20.48 25.96
C ASN A 90 -0.68 -21.80 26.26
N ARG A 91 -1.89 -21.76 26.81
CA ARG A 91 -2.74 -22.94 27.04
C ARG A 91 -3.61 -23.32 25.84
N GLN A 92 -3.69 -22.47 24.80
CA GLN A 92 -4.44 -22.81 23.60
C GLN A 92 -3.75 -23.91 22.79
N SER A 93 -4.58 -24.70 22.10
CA SER A 93 -4.10 -25.68 21.12
C SER A 93 -3.19 -25.02 20.07
N PRO A 94 -2.14 -25.71 19.58
CA PRO A 94 -1.14 -25.13 18.68
C PRO A 94 -1.73 -24.44 17.44
N TRP A 95 -2.76 -25.02 16.82
CA TRP A 95 -3.38 -24.44 15.62
C TRP A 95 -4.00 -23.06 15.90
N LYS A 96 -4.59 -22.83 17.08
CA LYS A 96 -5.15 -21.52 17.46
C LYS A 96 -4.05 -20.48 17.56
N ARG A 97 -2.95 -20.85 18.20
CA ARG A 97 -1.78 -19.99 18.36
C ARG A 97 -1.18 -19.62 17.01
N ILE A 98 -1.03 -20.60 16.13
CA ILE A 98 -0.57 -20.39 14.75
C ILE A 98 -1.54 -19.47 14.01
N ALA A 99 -2.85 -19.72 14.08
CA ALA A 99 -3.85 -18.89 13.41
C ALA A 99 -3.82 -17.43 13.90
N ILE A 100 -3.66 -17.20 15.20
CA ILE A 100 -3.54 -15.85 15.78
C ILE A 100 -2.28 -15.14 15.29
N VAL A 101 -1.13 -15.81 15.32
CA VAL A 101 0.15 -15.23 14.86
C VAL A 101 0.16 -15.03 13.34
N ALA A 102 -0.48 -15.90 12.56
CA ALA A 102 -0.59 -15.72 11.12
C ALA A 102 -1.59 -14.61 10.72
N ALA A 103 -2.54 -14.28 11.60
CA ALA A 103 -3.63 -13.34 11.28
C ALA A 103 -3.13 -11.93 10.93
N GLY A 104 -2.10 -11.42 11.60
CA GLY A 104 -1.53 -10.09 11.32
C GLY A 104 -0.95 -9.97 9.90
N PRO A 105 -0.02 -10.85 9.50
CA PRO A 105 0.48 -10.88 8.12
C PRO A 105 -0.63 -11.10 7.08
N LEU A 106 -1.57 -12.02 7.34
CA LEU A 106 -2.63 -12.33 6.39
C LEU A 106 -3.60 -11.16 6.19
N ILE A 107 -3.96 -10.43 7.25
CA ILE A 107 -4.85 -9.27 7.09
C ILE A 107 -4.15 -8.14 6.33
N ASN A 108 -2.83 -7.97 6.47
CA ASN A 108 -2.08 -7.01 5.66
C ASN A 108 -2.02 -7.43 4.19
N LEU A 109 -1.87 -8.72 3.90
CA LEU A 109 -1.94 -9.23 2.53
C LEU A 109 -3.31 -8.96 1.91
N VAL A 110 -4.39 -9.27 2.63
CA VAL A 110 -5.77 -8.99 2.18
C VAL A 110 -5.97 -7.48 2.00
N PHE A 111 -5.50 -6.66 2.94
CA PHE A 111 -5.57 -5.21 2.85
C PHE A 111 -4.82 -4.70 1.60
N ALA A 112 -3.63 -5.22 1.31
CA ALA A 112 -2.89 -4.86 0.10
C ALA A 112 -3.66 -5.22 -1.17
N ILE A 113 -4.24 -6.43 -1.25
CA ILE A 113 -5.06 -6.86 -2.40
C ILE A 113 -6.25 -5.90 -2.60
N VAL A 114 -6.99 -5.59 -1.54
CA VAL A 114 -8.13 -4.67 -1.59
C VAL A 114 -7.70 -3.25 -1.96
N LEU A 115 -6.59 -2.77 -1.38
CA LEU A 115 -6.06 -1.45 -1.65
C LEU A 115 -5.65 -1.31 -3.13
N PHE A 116 -4.87 -2.26 -3.64
CA PHE A 116 -4.49 -2.26 -5.06
C PHE A 116 -5.72 -2.40 -5.96
N TRP A 117 -6.67 -3.27 -5.61
CA TRP A 117 -7.91 -3.38 -6.37
C TRP A 117 -8.63 -2.04 -6.48
N ILE A 118 -8.79 -1.31 -5.38
CA ILE A 118 -9.39 0.04 -5.36
C ILE A 118 -8.56 1.04 -6.18
N LEU A 119 -7.23 1.01 -6.05
CA LEU A 119 -6.33 1.89 -6.81
C LEU A 119 -6.40 1.64 -8.33
N PHE A 120 -6.76 0.43 -8.76
CA PHE A 120 -6.93 0.06 -10.16
C PHE A 120 -8.37 0.17 -10.68
N LEU A 121 -9.35 0.57 -9.84
CA LEU A 121 -10.72 0.81 -10.30
C LEU A 121 -10.84 1.99 -11.29
N PRO A 122 -10.19 3.15 -11.06
CA PRO A 122 -10.22 4.24 -12.03
C PRO A 122 -9.58 3.79 -13.35
N SER A 123 -10.14 4.25 -14.46
CA SER A 123 -9.50 4.12 -15.77
C SER A 123 -8.13 4.77 -15.69
N GLN A 124 -7.08 3.96 -15.73
CA GLN A 124 -5.74 4.48 -15.85
C GLN A 124 -5.64 5.13 -17.22
N GLU A 125 -5.19 6.39 -17.27
CA GLU A 125 -4.74 6.96 -18.54
C GLU A 125 -3.54 6.12 -18.99
N GLN A 126 -3.79 5.11 -19.82
CA GLN A 126 -2.72 4.49 -20.57
C GLN A 126 -2.00 5.63 -21.27
N LEU A 127 -0.67 5.64 -21.19
CA LEU A 127 0.15 6.46 -22.07
C LEU A 127 -0.34 6.18 -23.49
N ASN A 128 -1.08 7.15 -24.01
CA ASN A 128 -1.65 7.09 -25.32
C ASN A 128 -0.65 7.76 -26.26
N THR A 129 -0.92 7.67 -27.55
CA THR A 129 -0.07 8.30 -28.55
C THR A 129 -0.38 9.78 -28.74
N ARG A 130 -1.06 10.43 -27.78
CA ARG A 130 -1.38 11.85 -27.86
C ARG A 130 -0.19 12.70 -27.46
N VAL A 131 0.06 13.73 -28.25
CA VAL A 131 1.12 14.69 -28.02
C VAL A 131 0.76 15.57 -26.83
N GLY A 132 1.51 15.45 -25.73
CA GLY A 132 1.30 16.24 -24.52
C GLY A 132 1.80 17.68 -24.67
N LYS A 133 3.11 17.88 -24.55
CA LYS A 133 3.73 19.20 -24.67
C LYS A 133 4.81 19.20 -25.73
N ILE A 134 4.87 20.25 -26.53
CA ILE A 134 5.87 20.44 -27.59
C ILE A 134 6.85 21.51 -27.13
N PHE A 135 8.14 21.19 -27.21
CA PHE A 135 9.20 22.13 -26.84
C PHE A 135 9.69 22.89 -28.08
N PRO A 136 9.97 24.21 -27.97
CA PRO A 136 10.58 24.98 -29.05
C PRO A 136 11.92 24.39 -29.51
N GLY A 137 12.25 24.54 -30.80
CA GLY A 137 13.51 24.05 -31.36
C GLY A 137 13.59 22.53 -31.57
N THR A 138 12.47 21.81 -31.46
CA THR A 138 12.41 20.36 -31.72
C THR A 138 11.90 20.07 -33.14
N PRO A 139 12.21 18.88 -33.73
CA PRO A 139 11.63 18.46 -35.00
C PRO A 139 10.09 18.48 -35.00
N ALA A 140 9.46 18.10 -33.88
CA ALA A 140 8.02 18.16 -33.71
C ALA A 140 7.46 19.60 -33.83
N ALA A 141 8.18 20.60 -33.31
CA ALA A 141 7.82 22.01 -33.47
C ALA A 141 8.00 22.49 -34.91
N ALA A 142 9.05 22.03 -35.61
CA ALA A 142 9.34 22.41 -36.99
C ALA A 142 8.23 21.96 -37.97
N VAL A 143 7.60 20.81 -37.70
CA VAL A 143 6.48 20.29 -38.51
C VAL A 143 5.10 20.78 -38.02
N GLN A 144 5.05 21.76 -37.12
CA GLN A 144 3.80 22.34 -36.59
C GLN A 144 2.85 21.29 -36.00
N MET A 145 3.41 20.26 -35.34
CA MET A 145 2.63 19.33 -34.53
C MET A 145 1.92 20.12 -33.42
N GLN A 146 0.75 19.64 -32.97
CA GLN A 146 -0.05 20.31 -31.95
C GLN A 146 -0.25 19.44 -30.72
N THR A 147 -0.35 20.08 -29.55
CA THR A 147 -0.80 19.40 -28.33
C THR A 147 -2.19 18.81 -28.55
N GLY A 148 -2.38 17.54 -28.23
CA GLY A 148 -3.62 16.80 -28.44
C GLY A 148 -3.65 15.94 -29.70
N ASP A 149 -2.77 16.19 -30.68
CA ASP A 149 -2.61 15.35 -31.89
C ASP A 149 -2.37 13.89 -31.46
N LYS A 150 -3.15 12.96 -32.01
CA LYS A 150 -3.00 11.52 -31.72
C LYS A 150 -2.18 10.86 -32.81
N ILE A 151 -0.98 10.38 -32.49
CA ILE A 151 -0.13 9.68 -33.45
C ILE A 151 -0.73 8.30 -33.73
N THR A 152 -0.99 7.99 -35.01
CA THR A 152 -1.66 6.77 -35.46
C THR A 152 -0.71 5.81 -36.17
N ALA A 153 0.37 6.32 -36.78
CA ALA A 153 1.41 5.49 -37.40
C ALA A 153 2.77 6.21 -37.44
N ILE A 154 3.86 5.43 -37.46
CA ILE A 154 5.23 5.86 -37.73
C ILE A 154 5.76 5.06 -38.92
N ASP A 155 6.25 5.75 -39.96
CA ASP A 155 6.76 5.13 -41.19
C ASP A 155 5.81 4.07 -41.79
N GLY A 156 4.50 4.35 -41.71
CA GLY A 156 3.43 3.45 -42.17
C GLY A 156 3.07 2.30 -41.21
N THR A 157 3.80 2.13 -40.11
CA THR A 157 3.52 1.12 -39.09
C THR A 157 2.49 1.65 -38.08
N PRO A 158 1.32 1.01 -37.91
CA PRO A 158 0.29 1.48 -36.98
C PRO A 158 0.75 1.42 -35.52
N VAL A 159 0.59 2.53 -34.79
CA VAL A 159 0.96 2.64 -33.37
C VAL A 159 -0.28 3.00 -32.54
N SER A 160 -0.80 2.01 -31.82
CA SER A 160 -2.00 2.16 -30.99
C SER A 160 -1.70 2.33 -29.50
N THR A 161 -0.45 2.16 -29.09
CA THR A 161 0.03 2.28 -27.71
C THR A 161 1.33 3.07 -27.67
N TRP A 162 1.61 3.71 -26.54
CA TRP A 162 2.87 4.42 -26.32
C TRP A 162 4.10 3.53 -26.53
N GLU A 163 4.03 2.27 -26.09
CA GLU A 163 5.10 1.29 -26.26
C GLU A 163 5.44 1.06 -27.74
N LYS A 164 4.44 0.83 -28.59
CA LYS A 164 4.63 0.66 -30.04
C LYS A 164 5.18 1.91 -30.71
N LEU A 165 4.70 3.09 -30.30
CA LEU A 165 5.22 4.37 -30.75
C LEU A 165 6.71 4.51 -30.40
N ASN A 166 7.09 4.19 -29.16
CA ASN A 166 8.47 4.27 -28.71
C ASN A 166 9.37 3.29 -29.47
N TYR A 167 8.93 2.04 -29.65
CA TYR A 167 9.69 1.07 -30.44
C TYR A 167 9.90 1.51 -31.89
N ALA A 168 8.87 2.01 -32.56
CA ALA A 168 8.99 2.48 -33.93
C ALA A 168 9.99 3.64 -34.09
N ILE A 169 10.15 4.49 -33.07
CA ILE A 169 11.16 5.57 -33.07
C ILE A 169 12.55 5.03 -32.73
N VAL A 170 12.66 4.12 -31.74
CA VAL A 170 13.93 3.51 -31.32
C VAL A 170 14.53 2.65 -32.42
N ASP A 171 13.71 1.98 -33.24
CA ASP A 171 14.18 1.19 -34.39
C ASP A 171 14.92 2.06 -35.43
N ARG A 172 14.64 3.36 -35.45
CA ARG A 172 15.30 4.35 -36.33
C ARG A 172 16.50 5.02 -35.65
N ALA A 173 16.84 4.64 -34.41
CA ALA A 173 17.90 5.27 -33.65
C ALA A 173 19.28 5.04 -34.28
N GLY A 174 20.06 6.10 -34.45
CA GLY A 174 21.37 6.06 -35.11
C GLY A 174 21.31 6.25 -36.63
N GLU A 175 20.11 6.29 -37.22
CA GLU A 175 19.94 6.63 -38.63
C GLU A 175 19.87 8.14 -38.86
N THR A 176 20.22 8.58 -40.07
CA THR A 176 19.99 9.96 -40.54
C THR A 176 18.92 9.93 -41.61
N GLY A 177 17.84 10.68 -41.45
CA GLY A 177 16.76 10.70 -42.43
C GLY A 177 15.49 11.38 -41.93
N VAL A 178 14.40 11.18 -42.68
CA VAL A 178 13.06 11.66 -42.33
C VAL A 178 12.28 10.51 -41.70
N ILE A 179 11.52 10.81 -40.65
CA ILE A 179 10.52 9.91 -40.04
C ILE A 179 9.14 10.45 -40.41
N GLN A 180 8.31 9.63 -41.03
CA GLN A 180 6.93 9.98 -41.35
C GLN A 180 6.03 9.68 -40.16
N VAL A 181 5.37 10.71 -39.64
CA VAL A 181 4.44 10.58 -38.52
C VAL A 181 3.02 10.86 -39.04
N GLN A 182 2.13 9.89 -38.90
CA GLN A 182 0.71 10.08 -39.19
C GLN A 182 -0.01 10.47 -37.90
N VAL A 183 -0.78 11.55 -37.96
CA VAL A 183 -1.52 12.08 -36.82
C VAL A 183 -2.99 12.23 -37.16
N GLU A 184 -3.85 11.92 -36.20
CA GLU A 184 -5.26 12.24 -36.20
C GLU A 184 -5.45 13.51 -35.34
N ARG A 185 -5.91 14.59 -35.98
CA ARG A 185 -6.19 15.87 -35.33
C ARG A 185 -7.68 15.96 -35.05
N GLN A 186 -8.04 16.19 -33.79
CA GLN A 186 -9.42 16.47 -33.35
C GLN A 186 -9.65 17.98 -33.21
#